data_AF-A0A4Q3JKT3-F1
#
_entry.id   AF-A0A4Q3JKT3-F1
#
_cell.length_a   1.000
_cell.length_b   1.000
_cell.length_c   1.000
_cell.angle_alpha   90.00
_cell.angle_beta   90.00
_cell.angle_gamma   90.00
#
_symmetry.space_group_name_H-M   'P 1'
#
loop_
_entity.id
_entity.type
_entity.pdbx_description
1 polymer ?
#
loop_
_entity_poly.entity_id
_entity_poly.type
_entity_poly.pdbx_seq_one_letter_code
_entity_poly.pdbx_strand_id
1 'polypeptide(L)'
;MHANVLLVALGVSSILALAPAGCAGPEPAAPPDESPAATRPPDEPLAEGQDGLTLGEVAAAVEGAVLFHVPVPGGNGRACATCHRPEDEYALTPATVEKIYQKNPGDPLFRSIDADDGGANFTLLRTRGLVRVTVPLPDYVRLTDDPAATSVSLWRSVPTIENVRDTAPYQQDRRSPSLEGQAFAALADHIRPTHAPPPAFGAKIAAFERQLFSSPAARRLSNALADGDDP
;
A
#
# COMPACT_ATOMS: atom_id res chain seq x y z
N MET A 1 44.02 28.48 -31.40
CA MET A 1 44.62 28.44 -32.75
C MET A 1 43.75 27.54 -33.60
N HIS A 2 43.21 28.10 -34.69
CA HIS A 2 42.21 27.50 -35.56
C HIS A 2 42.86 26.60 -36.60
N ALA A 3 42.21 25.50 -36.99
CA ALA A 3 42.27 24.98 -38.35
C ALA A 3 41.05 24.09 -38.65
N ASN A 4 40.09 24.67 -39.37
CA ASN A 4 39.16 23.96 -40.24
C ASN A 4 39.92 23.45 -41.47
N VAL A 5 39.66 22.23 -41.94
CA VAL A 5 39.63 21.94 -43.38
C VAL A 5 38.54 20.90 -43.66
N LEU A 6 37.54 21.35 -44.42
CA LEU A 6 36.57 20.57 -45.17
C LEU A 6 37.14 20.34 -46.57
N LEU A 7 37.11 19.12 -47.12
CA LEU A 7 37.03 18.95 -48.57
C LEU A 7 36.33 17.65 -48.97
N VAL A 8 35.33 17.86 -49.83
CA VAL A 8 34.49 16.91 -50.56
C VAL A 8 35.12 16.65 -51.93
N ALA A 9 35.07 15.40 -52.45
CA ALA A 9 34.79 15.10 -53.86
C ALA A 9 34.86 13.59 -54.21
N LEU A 10 33.77 13.09 -54.82
CA LEU A 10 33.68 12.27 -56.05
C LEU A 10 34.64 11.06 -56.17
N GLY A 11 34.25 9.79 -56.22
CA GLY A 11 33.11 9.16 -56.89
C GLY A 11 33.63 8.32 -58.06
N VAL A 12 33.56 6.98 -58.02
CA VAL A 12 33.56 6.09 -59.20
C VAL A 12 32.82 4.79 -58.85
N SER A 13 31.80 4.48 -59.66
CA SER A 13 31.03 3.23 -59.64
C SER A 13 31.88 2.02 -60.03
N SER A 14 31.63 0.88 -59.38
CA SER A 14 31.82 -0.43 -60.00
C SER A 14 30.75 -1.37 -59.48
N ILE A 15 29.91 -1.82 -60.42
CA ILE A 15 28.88 -2.83 -60.24
C ILE A 15 29.57 -4.19 -60.24
N LEU A 16 29.42 -4.95 -59.15
CA LEU A 16 29.59 -6.39 -59.19
C LEU A 16 28.51 -7.03 -58.31
N ALA A 17 27.51 -7.62 -58.95
CA ALA A 17 26.48 -8.41 -58.31
C ALA A 17 26.95 -9.86 -58.22
N LEU A 18 26.95 -10.45 -57.01
CA LEU A 18 26.69 -11.88 -56.83
C LEU A 18 26.24 -12.18 -55.38
N ALA A 19 24.98 -12.63 -55.30
CA ALA A 19 24.21 -13.35 -54.26
C ALA A 19 24.73 -13.46 -52.80
N PRO A 20 23.91 -13.11 -51.78
CA PRO A 20 24.21 -13.38 -50.38
C PRO A 20 23.78 -14.79 -49.96
N ALA A 21 24.69 -15.50 -49.28
CA ALA A 21 24.37 -16.64 -48.44
C ALA A 21 23.77 -16.11 -47.12
N GLY A 22 22.55 -16.56 -46.81
CA GLY A 22 21.82 -16.17 -45.60
C GLY A 22 22.47 -16.68 -44.32
N CYS A 23 22.72 -15.78 -43.38
CA CYS A 23 22.79 -16.07 -41.96
C CYS A 23 21.67 -15.27 -41.29
N ALA A 24 20.77 -15.99 -40.62
CA ALA A 24 19.58 -15.45 -39.99
C ALA A 24 19.94 -14.48 -38.85
N GLY A 25 19.46 -13.24 -38.95
CA GLY A 25 19.41 -12.31 -37.82
C GLY A 25 18.20 -12.62 -36.92
N PRO A 26 18.20 -12.17 -35.66
CA PRO A 26 17.07 -12.36 -34.76
C PRO A 26 15.82 -11.62 -35.28
N GLU A 27 14.70 -12.32 -35.22
CA GLU A 27 13.39 -11.89 -35.68
C GLU A 27 12.93 -10.62 -34.93
N PRO A 28 12.41 -9.59 -35.61
CA PRO A 28 11.85 -8.42 -34.94
C PRO A 28 10.58 -8.83 -34.16
N ALA A 29 10.53 -8.43 -32.89
CA ALA A 29 9.38 -8.65 -32.02
C ALA A 29 8.09 -8.09 -32.65
N ALA A 30 7.03 -8.90 -32.61
CA ALA A 30 5.70 -8.49 -33.02
C ALA A 30 5.24 -7.24 -32.23
N PRO A 31 4.48 -6.33 -32.85
CA PRO A 31 3.88 -5.21 -32.13
C PRO A 31 2.90 -5.73 -31.06
N PRO A 32 2.71 -5.00 -29.95
CA PRO A 32 1.75 -5.38 -28.93
C PRO A 32 0.33 -5.41 -29.53
N ASP A 33 -0.41 -6.45 -29.17
CA ASP A 33 -1.81 -6.64 -29.51
C ASP A 33 -2.63 -5.48 -28.91
N GLU A 34 -3.08 -4.55 -29.75
CA GLU A 34 -4.06 -3.53 -29.37
C GLU A 34 -5.40 -4.24 -29.14
N SER A 35 -5.62 -4.70 -27.91
CA SER A 35 -6.94 -5.09 -27.46
C SER A 35 -7.90 -3.92 -27.72
N PRO A 36 -9.00 -4.12 -28.46
CA PRO A 36 -9.86 -3.01 -28.82
C PRO A 36 -10.42 -2.39 -27.54
N ALA A 37 -10.30 -1.07 -27.42
CA ALA A 37 -10.98 -0.29 -26.39
C ALA A 37 -12.47 -0.65 -26.46
N ALA A 38 -12.97 -1.28 -25.40
CA ALA A 38 -14.38 -1.61 -25.29
C ALA A 38 -15.17 -0.30 -25.25
N THR A 39 -15.76 0.07 -26.38
CA THR A 39 -16.72 1.16 -26.45
C THR A 39 -17.98 0.72 -25.74
N ARG A 40 -18.25 1.30 -24.57
CA ARG A 40 -19.55 1.18 -23.89
C ARG A 40 -20.65 1.69 -24.84
N PRO A 41 -21.71 0.91 -25.12
CA PRO A 41 -22.82 1.40 -25.91
C PRO A 41 -23.47 2.60 -25.19
N PRO A 42 -23.86 3.66 -25.92
CA PRO A 42 -24.61 4.76 -25.35
C PRO A 42 -26.01 4.22 -25.00
N ASP A 43 -26.51 4.62 -23.84
CA ASP A 43 -27.86 4.31 -23.32
C ASP A 43 -28.02 3.04 -22.47
N GLU A 44 -26.95 2.53 -21.83
CA GLU A 44 -27.15 1.76 -20.61
C GLU A 44 -27.54 2.69 -19.46
N PRO A 45 -28.70 2.51 -18.80
CA PRO A 45 -29.07 3.29 -17.63
C PRO A 45 -27.96 3.18 -16.59
N LEU A 46 -27.77 4.24 -15.80
CA LEU A 46 -26.90 4.19 -14.62
C LEU A 46 -27.48 3.10 -13.70
N ALA A 47 -26.95 1.89 -13.81
CA ALA A 47 -27.32 0.77 -12.97
C ALA A 47 -27.25 1.21 -11.50
N GLU A 48 -28.19 0.70 -10.69
CA GLU A 48 -28.00 0.62 -9.24
C GLU A 48 -26.54 0.30 -8.95
N GLY A 49 -25.93 1.06 -8.02
CA GLY A 49 -24.47 1.12 -7.85
C GLY A 49 -23.84 -0.27 -7.97
N GLN A 50 -22.82 -0.40 -8.82
CA GLN A 50 -22.16 -1.64 -9.23
C GLN A 50 -21.58 -2.50 -8.07
N ASP A 51 -21.77 -2.04 -6.83
CA ASP A 51 -21.24 -2.60 -5.60
C ASP A 51 -22.33 -3.00 -4.59
N GLY A 52 -23.63 -2.88 -4.92
CA GLY A 52 -24.73 -3.27 -4.02
C GLY A 52 -24.85 -2.44 -2.73
N LEU A 53 -24.06 -1.36 -2.60
CA LEU A 53 -24.02 -0.51 -1.42
C LEU A 53 -25.22 0.45 -1.37
N THR A 54 -25.78 0.60 -0.17
CA THR A 54 -26.74 1.65 0.16
C THR A 54 -26.06 3.02 0.17
N LEU A 55 -26.85 4.09 0.00
CA LEU A 55 -26.35 5.46 0.15
C LEU A 55 -25.70 5.72 1.52
N GLY A 56 -26.19 5.07 2.57
CA GLY A 56 -25.60 5.15 3.91
C GLY A 56 -24.21 4.54 3.99
N GLU A 57 -23.98 3.41 3.33
CA GLU A 57 -22.67 2.75 3.29
C GLU A 57 -21.66 3.56 2.46
N VAL A 58 -22.11 4.11 1.33
CA VAL A 58 -21.27 5.03 0.52
C VAL A 58 -20.88 6.26 1.35
N ALA A 59 -21.84 6.88 2.04
CA ALA A 59 -21.56 8.03 2.90
C ALA A 59 -20.54 7.68 4.02
N ALA A 60 -20.72 6.53 4.68
CA ALA A 60 -19.80 6.06 5.71
C ALA A 60 -18.38 5.83 5.17
N ALA A 61 -18.23 5.25 3.97
CA ALA A 61 -16.94 5.03 3.34
C ALA A 61 -16.26 6.35 2.93
N VAL A 62 -17.01 7.33 2.42
CA VAL A 62 -16.48 8.66 2.09
C VAL A 62 -16.00 9.39 3.34
N GLU A 63 -16.80 9.38 4.41
CA GLU A 63 -16.38 9.96 5.69
C GLU A 63 -15.16 9.23 6.26
N GLY A 64 -15.12 7.91 6.14
CA GLY A 64 -13.96 7.09 6.49
C GLY A 64 -12.70 7.50 5.75
N ALA A 65 -12.78 7.74 4.44
CA ALA A 65 -11.66 8.18 3.62
C ALA A 65 -11.08 9.52 4.11
N VAL A 66 -11.95 10.45 4.53
CA VAL A 66 -11.52 11.71 5.14
C VAL A 66 -10.79 11.46 6.46
N LEU A 67 -11.41 10.68 7.36
CA LEU A 67 -10.83 10.36 8.67
C LEU A 67 -9.49 9.63 8.57
N PHE A 68 -9.31 8.81 7.54
CA PHE A 68 -8.08 8.05 7.28
C PHE A 68 -6.86 8.94 6.99
N HIS A 69 -7.09 10.12 6.38
CA HIS A 69 -6.03 11.02 5.93
C HIS A 69 -5.76 12.20 6.88
N VAL A 70 -6.65 12.47 7.83
CA VAL A 70 -6.46 13.56 8.80
C VAL A 70 -5.83 13.05 10.10
N PRO A 71 -4.94 13.84 10.75
CA PRO A 71 -4.40 13.47 12.05
C PRO A 71 -5.50 13.20 13.06
N VAL A 72 -5.36 12.11 13.82
CA VAL A 72 -6.38 11.71 14.80
C VAL A 72 -6.41 12.75 15.93
N PRO A 73 -7.59 13.30 16.29
CA PRO A 73 -7.72 14.26 17.38
C PRO A 73 -7.12 13.73 18.70
N GLY A 74 -6.31 14.56 19.36
CA GLY A 74 -5.61 14.18 20.59
C GLY A 74 -4.49 13.14 20.41
N GLY A 75 -4.20 12.72 19.17
CA GLY A 75 -3.10 11.82 18.83
C GLY A 75 -1.74 12.52 18.71
N ASN A 76 -0.74 11.74 18.33
CA ASN A 76 0.63 12.20 18.11
C ASN A 76 0.85 12.83 16.71
N GLY A 77 -0.18 13.42 16.10
CA GLY A 77 -0.10 14.04 14.77
C GLY A 77 -0.08 13.06 13.59
N ARG A 78 -0.11 11.74 13.84
CA ARG A 78 -0.26 10.72 12.80
C ARG A 78 -1.73 10.58 12.36
N ALA A 79 -1.91 10.23 11.10
CA ALA A 79 -3.14 9.70 10.52
C ALA A 79 -2.92 8.22 10.16
N CYS A 80 -3.98 7.49 9.79
CA CYS A 80 -3.85 6.12 9.25
C CYS A 80 -2.95 6.14 8.00
N ALA A 81 -3.14 7.14 7.12
CA ALA A 81 -2.34 7.38 5.93
C ALA A 81 -0.88 7.76 6.20
N THR A 82 -0.46 7.99 7.44
CA THR A 82 0.97 8.18 7.76
C THR A 82 1.74 6.89 7.49
N CYS A 83 1.15 5.74 7.83
CA CYS A 83 1.77 4.42 7.66
C CYS A 83 1.15 3.64 6.49
N HIS A 84 -0.13 3.81 6.19
CA HIS A 84 -0.81 3.12 5.09
C HIS A 84 -0.97 4.07 3.89
N ARG A 85 0.09 4.20 3.11
CA ARG A 85 0.22 5.28 2.12
C ARG A 85 -0.33 4.87 0.76
N PRO A 86 -1.25 5.64 0.13
CA PRO A 86 -1.77 5.29 -1.19
C PRO A 86 -0.70 5.13 -2.27
N GLU A 87 0.42 5.86 -2.18
CA GLU A 87 1.53 5.75 -3.15
C GLU A 87 2.30 4.43 -3.05
N ASP A 88 2.17 3.74 -1.92
CA ASP A 88 2.81 2.47 -1.60
C ASP A 88 1.76 1.34 -1.55
N GLU A 89 0.68 1.42 -2.35
CA GLU A 89 -0.42 0.44 -2.33
C GLU A 89 -1.00 0.27 -0.91
N TYR A 90 -1.11 1.37 -0.17
CA TYR A 90 -1.50 1.42 1.24
C TYR A 90 -0.63 0.59 2.22
N ALA A 91 0.61 0.30 1.85
CA ALA A 91 1.64 -0.22 2.74
C ALA A 91 2.61 0.88 3.20
N LEU A 92 3.68 0.49 3.92
CA LEU A 92 4.83 1.35 4.21
C LEU A 92 6.11 0.72 3.67
N THR A 93 6.68 1.28 2.60
CA THR A 93 7.93 0.76 2.03
C THR A 93 9.17 1.45 2.63
N PRO A 94 10.30 0.73 2.79
CA PRO A 94 11.55 1.36 3.26
C PRO A 94 12.00 2.53 2.38
N ALA A 95 11.81 2.42 1.06
CA ALA A 95 12.16 3.47 0.11
C ALA A 95 11.39 4.77 0.36
N THR A 96 10.08 4.67 0.59
CA THR A 96 9.24 5.83 0.91
C THR A 96 9.58 6.39 2.28
N VAL A 97 9.82 5.54 3.29
CA VAL A 97 10.26 6.00 4.61
C VAL A 97 11.57 6.81 4.52
N GLU A 98 12.58 6.28 3.83
CA GLU A 98 13.87 6.97 3.69
C GLU A 98 13.69 8.31 2.96
N LYS A 99 12.86 8.35 1.92
CA LYS A 99 12.54 9.59 1.20
C LYS A 99 11.87 10.63 2.11
N ILE A 100 10.92 10.23 2.96
CA ILE A 100 10.26 11.12 3.93
C ILE A 100 11.29 11.60 4.95
N TYR A 101 12.15 10.72 5.47
CA TYR A 101 13.18 11.09 6.44
C TYR A 101 14.15 12.13 5.89
N GLN A 102 14.67 11.92 4.68
CA GLN A 102 15.59 12.86 4.03
C GLN A 102 14.94 14.22 3.77
N LYS A 103 13.63 14.25 3.50
CA LYS A 103 12.87 15.49 3.30
C LYS A 103 12.55 16.19 4.61
N ASN A 104 12.13 15.45 5.64
CA ASN A 104 11.70 15.96 6.92
C ASN A 104 11.88 14.90 8.03
N PRO A 105 12.99 14.91 8.77
CA PRO A 105 13.16 14.03 9.94
C PRO A 105 12.14 14.29 11.06
N GLY A 106 11.47 15.44 11.05
CA GLY A 106 10.39 15.79 11.99
C GLY A 106 8.99 15.38 11.55
N ASP A 107 8.86 14.61 10.47
CA ASP A 107 7.58 14.09 10.00
C ASP A 107 6.89 13.24 11.09
N PRO A 108 5.54 13.29 11.24
CA PRO A 108 4.82 12.47 12.22
C PRO A 108 5.08 10.96 12.13
N LEU A 109 5.58 10.44 11.00
CA LEU A 109 6.04 9.06 10.88
C LEU A 109 7.16 8.72 11.88
N PHE A 110 8.05 9.66 12.19
CA PHE A 110 9.22 9.46 13.07
C PHE A 110 8.90 9.85 14.52
N ARG A 111 8.44 8.88 15.31
CA ARG A 111 8.17 9.07 16.75
C ARG A 111 8.96 8.06 17.57
N SER A 112 9.37 8.47 18.77
CA SER A 112 10.14 7.65 19.70
C SER A 112 9.58 6.25 19.97
N ILE A 113 8.26 6.04 19.84
CA ILE A 113 7.67 4.71 19.98
C ILE A 113 8.14 3.70 18.92
N ASP A 114 8.53 4.19 17.74
CA ASP A 114 9.07 3.40 16.63
C ASP A 114 10.57 3.66 16.42
N ALA A 115 11.25 4.29 17.38
CA ALA A 115 12.71 4.42 17.41
C ALA A 115 13.33 3.18 18.05
N ASP A 116 14.41 2.67 17.46
CA ASP A 116 15.16 1.50 17.90
C ASP A 116 15.62 1.62 19.36
N ASP A 117 16.00 2.84 19.76
CA ASP A 117 16.48 3.19 21.09
C ASP A 117 15.42 3.86 21.98
N GLY A 118 14.17 3.96 21.50
CA GLY A 118 13.12 4.72 22.17
C GLY A 118 13.33 6.24 22.15
N GLY A 119 14.31 6.73 21.39
CA GLY A 119 14.66 8.13 21.23
C GLY A 119 14.45 8.60 19.79
N ALA A 120 15.55 8.70 19.04
CA ALA A 120 15.55 9.23 17.67
C ALA A 120 16.35 8.36 16.67
N ASN A 121 16.76 7.15 17.07
CA ASN A 121 17.36 6.20 16.14
C ASN A 121 16.27 5.45 15.38
N PHE A 122 16.02 5.81 14.12
CA PHE A 122 14.99 5.19 13.26
C PHE A 122 15.56 4.19 12.25
N THR A 123 16.63 3.47 12.59
CA THR A 123 17.32 2.64 11.59
C THR A 123 16.42 1.52 11.05
N LEU A 124 15.67 0.81 11.91
CA LEU A 124 14.76 -0.25 11.45
C LEU A 124 13.59 0.32 10.64
N LEU A 125 13.01 1.43 11.07
CA LEU A 125 11.94 2.10 10.33
C LEU A 125 12.42 2.54 8.94
N ARG A 126 13.57 3.24 8.86
CA ARG A 126 14.13 3.78 7.60
C ARG A 126 14.60 2.71 6.63
N THR A 127 15.34 1.72 7.13
CA THR A 127 16.02 0.75 6.26
C THR A 127 15.18 -0.49 5.98
N ARG A 128 14.16 -0.76 6.81
CA ARG A 128 13.33 -1.98 6.73
C ARG A 128 11.82 -1.73 6.77
N GLY A 129 11.36 -0.49 6.94
CA GLY A 129 9.92 -0.19 7.00
C GLY A 129 9.23 -0.83 8.20
N LEU A 130 9.96 -1.09 9.29
CA LEU A 130 9.43 -1.79 10.46
C LEU A 130 8.99 -0.80 11.53
N VAL A 131 7.79 -1.04 12.07
CA VAL A 131 7.24 -0.33 13.23
C VAL A 131 7.26 -1.25 14.45
N ARG A 132 7.25 -0.68 15.65
CA ARG A 132 7.29 -1.43 16.90
C ARG A 132 5.88 -1.76 17.35
N VAL A 133 5.55 -3.05 17.46
CA VAL A 133 4.25 -3.51 17.97
C VAL A 133 4.44 -4.24 19.30
N THR A 134 3.46 -4.14 20.18
CA THR A 134 3.41 -4.96 21.40
C THR A 134 2.47 -6.13 21.18
N VAL A 135 2.92 -7.32 21.56
CA VAL A 135 2.18 -8.58 21.39
C VAL A 135 2.03 -9.25 22.76
N PRO A 136 0.82 -9.65 23.18
CA PRO A 136 0.65 -10.42 24.40
C PRO A 136 1.36 -11.77 24.27
N LEU A 137 2.02 -12.20 25.34
CA LEU A 137 2.59 -13.54 25.43
C LEU A 137 1.49 -14.51 25.88
N PRO A 138 1.41 -15.72 25.30
CA PRO A 138 0.55 -16.77 25.84
C PRO A 138 0.91 -17.10 27.29
N ASP A 139 -0.07 -17.50 28.11
CA ASP A 139 0.11 -17.76 29.54
C ASP A 139 1.15 -18.85 29.86
N TYR A 140 1.50 -19.69 28.88
CA TYR A 140 2.50 -20.75 28.98
C TYR A 140 3.90 -20.35 28.45
N VAL A 141 4.07 -19.12 27.96
CA VAL A 141 5.36 -18.60 27.50
C VAL A 141 5.99 -17.74 28.59
N ARG A 142 7.27 -17.96 28.88
CA ARG A 142 8.07 -17.16 29.83
C ARG A 142 9.35 -16.75 29.13
N LEU A 143 9.71 -15.47 29.23
CA LEU A 143 11.00 -15.00 28.71
C LEU A 143 12.10 -15.36 29.72
N THR A 144 13.26 -15.78 29.24
CA THR A 144 14.39 -16.13 30.10
C THR A 144 14.87 -14.94 30.93
N ASP A 145 14.94 -13.76 30.30
CA ASP A 145 15.48 -12.55 30.92
C ASP A 145 14.44 -11.80 31.77
N ASP A 146 13.15 -12.00 31.48
CA ASP A 146 12.03 -11.46 32.27
C ASP A 146 10.88 -12.48 32.34
N PRO A 147 10.92 -13.42 33.30
CA PRO A 147 9.87 -14.41 33.47
C PRO A 147 8.51 -13.82 33.87
N ALA A 148 8.44 -12.56 34.31
CA ALA A 148 7.19 -11.91 34.69
C ALA A 148 6.49 -11.21 33.52
N ALA A 149 7.17 -11.05 32.38
CA ALA A 149 6.62 -10.39 31.20
C ALA A 149 5.37 -11.11 30.67
N THR A 150 4.30 -10.35 30.42
CA THR A 150 3.05 -10.81 29.80
C THR A 150 2.92 -10.34 28.34
N SER A 151 3.92 -9.62 27.83
CA SER A 151 3.95 -9.12 26.46
C SER A 151 5.39 -8.91 25.99
N VAL A 152 5.59 -8.88 24.68
CA VAL A 152 6.89 -8.58 24.05
C VAL A 152 6.72 -7.53 22.95
N SER A 153 7.73 -6.68 22.78
CA SER A 153 7.80 -5.80 21.61
C SER A 153 8.48 -6.51 20.45
N LEU A 154 7.87 -6.43 19.26
CA LEU A 154 8.41 -6.96 18.02
C LEU A 154 8.46 -5.85 16.96
N TRP A 155 9.37 -5.99 16.01
CA TRP A 155 9.42 -5.14 14.81
C TRP A 155 8.66 -5.82 13.69
N ARG A 156 7.60 -5.17 13.17
CA ARG A 156 6.75 -5.72 12.11
C ARG A 156 6.63 -4.74 10.96
N SER A 157 6.50 -5.26 9.76
CA SER A 157 6.15 -4.45 8.59
C SER A 157 4.73 -3.93 8.72
N VAL A 158 4.46 -2.79 8.08
CA VAL A 158 3.10 -2.29 7.86
C VAL A 158 2.62 -2.86 6.53
N PRO A 159 1.75 -3.90 6.53
CA PRO A 159 1.25 -4.49 5.30
C PRO A 159 0.30 -3.53 4.58
N THR A 160 0.05 -3.80 3.30
CA THR A 160 -1.06 -3.18 2.57
C THR A 160 -2.38 -3.43 3.29
N ILE A 161 -3.29 -2.45 3.18
CA ILE A 161 -4.71 -2.62 3.56
C ILE A 161 -5.63 -2.79 2.35
N GLU A 162 -5.08 -3.02 1.16
CA GLU A 162 -5.89 -3.45 0.03
C GLU A 162 -6.38 -4.89 0.23
N ASN A 163 -7.62 -5.14 -0.20
CA ASN A 163 -8.32 -6.41 -0.08
C ASN A 163 -8.61 -6.85 1.36
N VAL A 164 -8.46 -5.97 2.38
CA VAL A 164 -8.64 -6.36 3.79
C VAL A 164 -10.05 -6.81 4.15
N ARG A 165 -11.04 -6.51 3.31
CA ARG A 165 -12.40 -7.04 3.44
C ARG A 165 -12.41 -8.56 3.65
N ASP A 166 -11.51 -9.30 3.00
CA ASP A 166 -11.56 -10.77 2.92
C ASP A 166 -10.37 -11.46 3.62
N THR A 167 -9.63 -10.74 4.48
CA THR A 167 -8.36 -11.24 5.06
C THR A 167 -8.45 -11.63 6.53
N ALA A 168 -9.64 -11.62 7.12
CA ALA A 168 -9.82 -11.95 8.52
C ALA A 168 -9.33 -13.38 8.88
N PRO A 169 -8.87 -13.61 10.12
CA PRO A 169 -8.60 -12.63 11.18
C PRO A 169 -7.38 -11.75 10.88
N TYR A 170 -7.42 -10.58 11.49
CA TYR A 170 -6.55 -9.43 11.26
C TYR A 170 -5.31 -9.41 12.17
N GLN A 171 -4.35 -8.54 11.82
CA GLN A 171 -2.97 -8.47 12.34
C GLN A 171 -2.11 -9.66 11.89
N GLN A 172 -0.78 -9.49 11.86
CA GLN A 172 0.14 -10.51 11.35
C GLN A 172 0.15 -11.81 12.16
N ASP A 173 -0.29 -11.75 13.42
CA ASP A 173 -0.47 -12.89 14.33
C ASP A 173 -1.94 -13.34 14.42
N ARG A 174 -2.82 -12.82 13.56
CA ARG A 174 -4.24 -13.20 13.40
C ARG A 174 -5.08 -13.09 14.68
N ARG A 175 -4.70 -12.20 15.61
CA ARG A 175 -5.36 -12.09 16.92
C ARG A 175 -6.60 -11.20 16.92
N SER A 176 -6.78 -10.34 15.92
CA SER A 176 -7.95 -9.44 15.87
C SER A 176 -9.06 -10.05 15.02
N PRO A 177 -10.26 -10.31 15.59
CA PRO A 177 -11.35 -10.95 14.85
C PRO A 177 -12.10 -9.98 13.91
N SER A 178 -11.90 -8.66 14.05
CA SER A 178 -12.58 -7.65 13.25
C SER A 178 -11.63 -6.55 12.78
N LEU A 179 -12.02 -5.88 11.70
CA LEU A 179 -11.26 -4.77 11.10
C LEU A 179 -11.31 -3.54 12.02
N GLU A 180 -12.46 -3.26 12.61
CA GLU A 180 -12.63 -2.21 13.62
C GLU A 180 -11.72 -2.47 14.83
N GLY A 181 -11.65 -3.72 15.30
CA GLY A 181 -10.76 -4.12 16.39
C GLY A 181 -9.29 -3.89 16.05
N GLN A 182 -8.88 -4.23 14.81
CA GLN A 182 -7.53 -3.96 14.32
C GLN A 182 -7.24 -2.45 14.29
N ALA A 183 -8.14 -1.64 13.74
CA ALA A 183 -7.98 -0.20 13.64
C ALA A 183 -7.87 0.46 15.03
N PHE A 184 -8.70 0.04 16.00
CA PHE A 184 -8.62 0.54 17.37
C PHE A 184 -7.33 0.13 18.08
N ALA A 185 -6.86 -1.10 17.89
CA ALA A 185 -5.56 -1.52 18.44
C ALA A 185 -4.41 -0.70 17.85
N ALA A 186 -4.42 -0.47 16.53
CA ALA A 186 -3.40 0.36 15.87
C ALA A 186 -3.43 1.83 16.34
N LEU A 187 -4.62 2.39 16.58
CA LEU A 187 -4.78 3.72 17.20
C LEU A 187 -4.14 3.77 18.59
N ALA A 188 -4.45 2.79 19.44
CA ALA A 188 -3.95 2.73 20.81
C ALA A 188 -2.42 2.60 20.83
N ASP A 189 -1.86 1.72 19.99
CA ASP A 189 -0.43 1.40 20.04
C ASP A 189 0.45 2.43 19.32
N HIS A 190 0.01 2.96 18.16
CA HIS A 190 0.89 3.77 17.30
C HIS A 190 0.54 5.25 17.26
N ILE A 191 -0.73 5.62 17.47
CA ILE A 191 -1.19 7.00 17.41
C ILE A 191 -1.32 7.59 18.83
N ARG A 192 -1.63 6.74 19.81
CA ARG A 192 -1.77 7.06 21.25
C ARG A 192 -2.60 8.33 21.49
N PRO A 193 -3.85 8.38 21.02
CA PRO A 193 -4.71 9.52 21.29
C PRO A 193 -4.99 9.64 22.80
N THR A 194 -5.04 10.86 23.31
CA THR A 194 -5.33 11.13 24.73
C THR A 194 -6.69 10.62 25.18
N HIS A 195 -7.62 10.46 24.24
CA HIS A 195 -8.95 9.89 24.46
C HIS A 195 -9.27 8.92 23.32
N ALA A 196 -9.92 7.80 23.65
CA ALA A 196 -10.37 6.87 22.64
C ALA A 196 -11.40 7.55 21.70
N PRO A 197 -11.24 7.45 20.37
CA PRO A 197 -12.26 7.90 19.43
C PRO A 197 -13.59 7.14 19.67
N PRO A 198 -14.74 7.75 19.35
CA PRO A 198 -16.03 7.07 19.48
C PRO A 198 -16.09 5.84 18.55
N PRO A 199 -16.90 4.80 18.85
CA PRO A 199 -17.03 3.60 18.02
C PRO A 199 -17.33 3.89 16.54
N ALA A 200 -18.11 4.94 16.26
CA ALA A 200 -18.43 5.40 14.91
C ALA A 200 -17.19 5.80 14.09
N PHE A 201 -16.09 6.22 14.74
CA PHE A 201 -14.81 6.49 14.07
C PHE A 201 -14.27 5.20 13.43
N GLY A 202 -14.16 4.12 14.22
CA GLY A 202 -13.65 2.84 13.73
C GLY A 202 -14.54 2.23 12.65
N ALA A 203 -15.87 2.35 12.79
CA ALA A 203 -16.81 1.86 11.79
C ALA A 203 -16.65 2.58 10.42
N LYS A 204 -16.44 3.90 10.42
CA LYS A 204 -16.22 4.67 9.19
C LYS A 204 -14.88 4.34 8.54
N ILE A 205 -13.81 4.24 9.33
CA ILE A 205 -12.50 3.78 8.83
C ILE A 205 -12.63 2.40 8.20
N ALA A 206 -13.23 1.44 8.90
CA ALA A 206 -13.41 0.08 8.37
C ALA A 206 -14.32 0.06 7.13
N ALA A 207 -15.33 0.93 7.05
CA ALA A 207 -16.16 1.08 5.85
C ALA A 207 -15.33 1.55 4.65
N PHE A 208 -14.39 2.49 4.84
CA PHE A 208 -13.45 2.91 3.80
C PHE A 208 -12.47 1.80 3.41
N GLU A 209 -11.83 1.16 4.40
CA GLU A 209 -10.81 0.13 4.16
C GLU A 209 -11.38 -1.08 3.39
N ARG A 210 -12.65 -1.46 3.63
CA ARG A 210 -13.35 -2.51 2.87
C ARG A 210 -13.56 -2.18 1.39
N GLN A 211 -13.38 -0.93 0.99
CA GLN A 211 -13.49 -0.48 -0.40
C GLN A 211 -12.14 -0.43 -1.12
N LEU A 212 -11.04 -0.76 -0.46
CA LEU A 212 -9.72 -0.77 -1.06
C LEU A 212 -9.42 -2.14 -1.66
N PHE A 213 -9.16 -2.18 -2.96
CA PHE A 213 -8.81 -3.40 -3.68
C PHE A 213 -7.64 -3.14 -4.60
N SER A 214 -6.74 -4.12 -4.72
CA SER A 214 -5.55 -4.01 -5.55
C SER A 214 -5.84 -4.02 -7.05
N SER A 215 -7.04 -4.47 -7.44
CA SER A 215 -7.50 -4.44 -8.82
C SER A 215 -9.02 -4.54 -8.95
N PRO A 216 -9.60 -4.18 -10.11
CA PRO A 216 -11.00 -4.47 -10.41
C PRO A 216 -11.34 -5.98 -10.35
N ALA A 217 -10.40 -6.86 -10.68
CA ALA A 217 -10.60 -8.30 -10.59
C ALA A 217 -10.72 -8.77 -9.13
N ALA A 218 -9.88 -8.25 -8.23
CA ALA A 218 -9.95 -8.53 -6.80
C ALA A 218 -11.29 -8.05 -6.20
N ARG A 219 -11.77 -6.86 -6.62
CA ARG A 219 -13.10 -6.36 -6.22
C ARG A 219 -14.22 -7.28 -6.68
N ARG A 220 -14.22 -7.72 -7.94
CA ARG A 220 -15.24 -8.65 -8.45
C ARG A 220 -15.26 -9.97 -7.70
N LEU A 221 -14.08 -10.53 -7.43
CA LEU A 221 -13.95 -11.75 -6.62
C LEU A 221 -14.52 -11.56 -5.21
N SER A 222 -14.19 -10.44 -4.55
CA SER A 222 -14.71 -10.12 -3.22
C SER A 222 -16.24 -9.99 -3.20
N ASN A 223 -16.83 -9.37 -4.23
CA ASN A 223 -18.29 -9.27 -4.34
C ASN A 223 -18.93 -10.64 -4.56
N ALA A 224 -18.39 -11.48 -5.46
CA ALA A 224 -18.89 -12.84 -5.68
C ALA A 224 -18.85 -13.68 -4.39
N LEU A 225 -17.76 -13.61 -3.62
CA LEU A 225 -17.65 -14.28 -2.32
C LEU A 225 -18.72 -13.81 -1.32
N ALA A 226 -19.09 -12.54 -1.35
CA ALA A 226 -20.11 -11.98 -0.46
C ALA A 226 -21.54 -12.41 -0.86
N ASP A 227 -21.78 -12.58 -2.16
CA ASP A 227 -23.06 -13.03 -2.70
C ASP A 227 -23.23 -14.57 -2.60
N GLY A 228 -22.16 -15.28 -2.25
CA GLY A 228 -22.14 -16.74 -2.13
C GLY A 228 -21.96 -17.46 -3.47
N ASP A 229 -21.49 -16.73 -4.48
CA ASP A 229 -21.18 -17.27 -5.80
C ASP A 229 -19.80 -17.93 -5.83
N ASP A 230 -19.66 -19.01 -6.60
CA ASP A 230 -18.35 -19.57 -6.94
C ASP A 230 -17.65 -18.65 -7.97
N PRO A 231 -16.34 -18.37 -7.81
CA PRO A 231 -15.62 -17.39 -8.62
C PRO A 231 -15.34 -17.82 -10.06
#